data_AF-G7HX66-F1
#
_entry.id   AF-G7HX66-F1
#
_cell.length_a   1.000
_cell.length_b   1.000
_cell.length_c   1.000
_cell.angle_alpha   90.00
_cell.angle_beta   90.00
_cell.angle_gamma   90.00
#
_symmetry.space_group_name_H-M   'P 1'
#
loop_
_entity.id
_entity.type
_entity.pdbx_description
1 polymer ?
#
loop_
_entity_poly.entity_id
_entity_poly.type
_entity_poly.pdbx_seq_one_letter_code
_entity_poly.pdbx_strand_id
1 'polypeptide(L)'
;MAMTLRLTPEQDHALTLLASAHGTSKHEAVVRAIALAAARTVQDATVDELARQHIKGRSALEADIRRSRSHALPAGQHEESSGL
;
A
#
# COMPACT_ATOMS: atom_id res chain seq x y z
N MET A 1 -8.61 3.42 -27.34
CA MET A 1 -9.37 4.28 -26.40
C MET A 1 -8.38 5.09 -25.60
N ALA A 2 -8.57 6.42 -25.51
CA ALA A 2 -7.72 7.28 -24.69
C ALA A 2 -8.31 7.37 -23.27
N MET A 3 -7.53 6.96 -22.28
CA MET A 3 -7.87 7.13 -20.86
C MET A 3 -7.05 8.30 -20.32
N THR A 4 -7.70 9.34 -19.82
CA THR A 4 -7.03 10.53 -19.27
C THR A 4 -6.97 10.44 -17.75
N LEU A 5 -5.76 10.35 -17.20
CA LEU A 5 -5.49 10.38 -15.76
C LEU A 5 -5.23 11.82 -15.31
N ARG A 6 -5.85 12.26 -14.20
CA ARG A 6 -5.53 13.55 -13.57
C ARG A 6 -4.36 13.35 -12.63
N LEU A 7 -3.28 14.08 -12.86
CA LEU A 7 -2.06 14.01 -12.07
C LEU A 7 -1.89 15.29 -11.26
N THR A 8 -1.39 15.16 -10.03
CA THR A 8 -0.85 16.32 -9.30
C THR A 8 0.49 16.75 -9.93
N PRO A 9 0.95 18.00 -9.69
CA PRO A 9 2.25 18.45 -10.19
C PRO A 9 3.41 17.52 -9.78
N GLU A 10 3.37 16.99 -8.56
CA GLU A 10 4.39 16.09 -8.02
C GLU A 10 4.38 14.74 -8.77
N GLN A 11 3.20 14.22 -9.09
CA GLN A 11 3.06 12.98 -9.85
C GLN A 11 3.56 13.14 -11.29
N ASP A 12 3.26 14.26 -11.95
CA ASP A 12 3.78 14.54 -13.29
C ASP A 12 5.31 14.70 -13.30
N HIS A 13 5.87 15.34 -12.27
CA HIS A 13 7.31 15.44 -12.11
C HIS A 13 7.97 14.08 -11.92
N ALA A 14 7.43 13.25 -11.01
CA ALA A 14 7.92 11.89 -10.79
C ALA A 14 7.87 11.05 -12.07
N LEU A 15 6.79 11.14 -12.86
CA LEU A 15 6.67 10.44 -14.14
C LEU A 15 7.65 10.97 -15.19
N THR A 16 7.94 12.27 -15.19
CA THR A 16 8.97 12.86 -16.06
C THR A 16 10.35 12.28 -15.76
N LEU A 17 10.69 12.13 -14.47
CA LEU A 17 11.95 11.53 -14.04
C LEU A 17 12.04 10.05 -14.43
N LEU A 18 10.98 9.27 -14.20
CA LEU A 18 10.93 7.86 -14.59
C LEU A 18 11.04 7.67 -16.11
N ALA A 19 10.29 8.46 -16.88
CA ALA A 19 10.35 8.44 -18.34
C ALA A 19 11.76 8.74 -18.84
N SER A 20 12.41 9.77 -18.29
CA SER A 20 13.78 10.16 -18.63
C SER A 20 14.79 9.07 -18.27
N ALA A 21 14.70 8.50 -17.06
CA ALA A 21 15.60 7.45 -16.59
C ALA A 21 15.54 6.17 -17.43
N HIS A 22 14.36 5.88 -18.01
CA HIS A 22 14.15 4.70 -18.83
C HIS A 22 14.20 4.97 -20.34
N GLY A 23 14.35 6.23 -20.78
CA GLY A 23 14.29 6.61 -22.19
C GLY A 23 12.93 6.31 -22.84
N THR A 24 11.84 6.46 -22.09
CA THR A 24 10.47 6.12 -22.52
C THR A 24 9.53 7.33 -22.47
N SER A 25 8.31 7.18 -22.99
CA SER A 25 7.28 8.21 -22.84
C SER A 25 6.71 8.24 -21.41
N LYS A 26 6.10 9.36 -21.00
CA LYS A 26 5.37 9.44 -19.71
C LYS A 26 4.28 8.38 -19.60
N HIS A 27 3.56 8.11 -20.68
CA HIS A 27 2.53 7.07 -20.69
C HIS A 27 3.11 5.67 -20.44
N GLU A 28 4.19 5.33 -21.14
CA GLU A 28 4.87 4.04 -20.93
C GLU A 28 5.45 3.94 -19.52
N ALA A 29 6.02 5.02 -18.97
CA ALA A 29 6.48 5.07 -17.60
C ALA A 29 5.35 4.82 -16.59
N VAL A 30 4.14 5.36 -16.82
CA VAL A 30 2.94 5.07 -16.00
C VAL A 30 2.58 3.59 -16.06
N VAL A 31 2.47 3.02 -17.27
CA VAL A 31 2.10 1.61 -17.45
C VAL A 31 3.09 0.69 -16.72
N ARG A 32 4.40 0.97 -16.85
CA ARG A 32 5.45 0.24 -16.14
C ARG A 32 5.37 0.41 -14.63
N ALA A 33 5.15 1.63 -14.14
CA ALA A 33 5.03 1.88 -12.70
C ALA A 33 3.84 1.12 -12.10
N ILE A 34 2.70 1.08 -12.78
CA ILE A 34 1.53 0.30 -12.36
C ILE A 34 1.85 -1.20 -12.34
N ALA A 35 2.46 -1.72 -13.41
CA ALA A 35 2.82 -3.14 -13.48
C ALA A 35 3.82 -3.53 -12.38
N LEU A 36 4.82 -2.67 -12.12
CA LEU A 36 5.81 -2.88 -11.05
C LEU A 36 5.16 -2.84 -9.66
N ALA A 37 4.28 -1.88 -9.40
CA ALA A 37 3.56 -1.79 -8.14
C ALA A 37 2.70 -3.05 -7.90
N ALA A 38 1.95 -3.48 -8.91
CA ALA A 38 1.13 -4.69 -8.83
C ALA A 38 1.98 -5.95 -8.58
N ALA A 39 3.06 -6.13 -9.35
CA ALA A 39 3.97 -7.24 -9.17
C ALA A 39 4.58 -7.24 -7.76
N ARG A 40 4.98 -6.07 -7.27
CA ARG A 40 5.55 -5.91 -5.94
C ARG A 40 4.54 -6.27 -4.85
N THR A 41 3.28 -5.83 -4.96
CA THR A 41 2.21 -6.19 -4.01
C THR A 41 2.02 -7.69 -3.92
N VAL A 42 1.99 -8.40 -5.06
CA VAL A 42 1.83 -9.86 -5.08
C VAL A 42 3.06 -10.57 -4.49
N GLN A 43 4.26 -10.11 -4.84
CA GLN A 43 5.51 -10.67 -4.31
C GLN A 43 5.61 -10.48 -2.80
N ASP A 44 5.32 -9.29 -2.28
CA ASP A 44 5.35 -9.01 -0.84
C ASP A 44 4.36 -9.90 -0.08
N ALA A 45 3.14 -10.08 -0.61
CA ALA A 45 2.16 -10.99 -0.01
C ALA A 45 2.65 -12.46 0.03
N THR A 46 3.36 -12.89 -1.03
CA THR A 46 3.95 -14.22 -1.12
C THR A 46 5.07 -14.41 -0.10
N VAL A 47 5.96 -13.42 0.02
CA VAL A 47 7.06 -13.43 1.00
C VAL A 47 6.50 -13.46 2.42
N ASP A 48 5.47 -12.66 2.70
CA ASP A 48 4.83 -12.63 4.01
C ASP A 48 4.19 -13.97 4.36
N GLU A 49 3.55 -14.64 3.40
CA GLU A 49 2.99 -15.97 3.61
C GLU A 49 4.07 -17.02 3.87
N LEU A 50 5.12 -17.03 3.06
CA LEU A 50 6.24 -17.94 3.26
C LEU A 50 6.91 -17.72 4.62
N ALA A 51 7.05 -16.46 5.03
CA ALA A 51 7.59 -16.10 6.33
C ALA A 51 6.70 -16.62 7.47
N ARG A 52 5.38 -16.50 7.37
CA ARG A 52 4.44 -17.08 8.36
C ARG A 52 4.60 -18.59 8.48
N GLN A 53 4.80 -19.27 7.36
CA GLN A 53 4.91 -20.73 7.31
C GLN A 53 6.24 -21.25 7.89
N HIS A 54 7.35 -20.54 7.64
CA HIS A 54 8.68 -21.08 7.92
C HIS A 54 9.44 -20.40 9.07
N ILE A 55 9.09 -19.16 9.44
CA ILE A 55 9.75 -18.46 10.54
C ILE A 55 9.02 -18.78 11.85
N LYS A 56 9.67 -19.59 12.70
CA LYS A 56 9.15 -19.94 14.02
C LYS A 56 8.79 -18.69 14.83
N GLY A 57 7.61 -18.71 15.44
CA GLY A 57 7.13 -17.61 16.30
C GLY A 57 6.58 -16.40 15.56
N ARG A 58 6.69 -16.32 14.22
CA ARG A 58 6.18 -15.17 13.46
C ARG A 58 4.68 -14.95 13.61
N SER A 59 3.88 -16.02 13.56
CA SER A 59 2.42 -15.92 13.76
C SER A 59 2.05 -15.42 15.16
N ALA A 60 2.79 -15.83 16.19
CA ALA A 60 2.57 -15.36 17.56
C ALA A 60 2.90 -13.86 17.69
N LEU A 61 4.04 -13.43 17.15
CA LEU A 61 4.43 -12.02 17.11
C LEU A 61 3.40 -11.17 16.35
N GLU A 62 2.92 -11.63 15.20
CA GLU A 62 1.89 -10.94 14.42
C GLU A 62 0.56 -10.81 15.19
N ALA A 63 0.18 -11.84 15.96
CA ALA A 63 -1.01 -11.80 16.81
C ALA A 63 -0.86 -10.78 17.96
N ASP A 64 0.32 -10.69 18.56
CA ASP A 64 0.63 -9.73 19.63
C ASP A 64 0.60 -8.29 19.11
N ILE A 65 1.21 -8.02 17.94
CA ILE A 65 1.17 -6.70 17.28
C ILE A 65 -0.27 -6.31 16.91
N ARG A 66 -1.10 -7.27 16.50
CA ARG A 66 -2.52 -7.00 16.21
C ARG A 66 -3.27 -6.62 17.48
N ARG A 67 -3.05 -7.36 18.58
CA ARG A 67 -3.67 -7.12 19.88
C ARG A 67 -3.29 -5.76 20.47
N SER A 68 -2.02 -5.40 20.42
CA SER A 68 -1.55 -4.10 20.93
C SER A 68 -2.15 -2.94 20.16
N ARG A 69 -2.27 -3.04 18.82
CA ARG A 69 -2.94 -2.03 18.00
C ARG A 69 -4.42 -1.89 18.28
N SER A 70 -5.14 -3.00 18.49
CA SER A 70 -6.56 -2.94 18.89
C SER A 70 -6.76 -2.33 20.28
N HIS A 71 -5.79 -2.49 21.18
CA HIS A 71 -5.85 -1.91 22.52
C HIS A 71 -5.49 -0.41 22.53
N ALA A 72 -4.63 0.03 21.61
CA ALA A 72 -4.20 1.42 21.49
C ALA A 72 -5.24 2.35 20.84
N LEU A 73 -6.28 1.80 20.20
CA LEU A 73 -7.42 2.57 19.70
C LEU A 73 -8.51 2.57 20.79
N PRO A 74 -8.69 3.66 21.57
CA PRO A 74 -9.86 3.75 22.44
C PRO A 74 -11.09 3.67 21.54
N ALA A 75 -12.02 2.75 21.86
CA ALA A 75 -13.32 2.70 21.23
C ALA A 75 -13.91 4.11 21.28
N GLY A 76 -14.15 4.70 20.10
CA GLY A 76 -14.74 6.02 19.99
C GLY A 76 -15.96 6.09 20.90
N GLN A 77 -15.95 7.03 21.82
CA GLN A 77 -17.04 7.33 22.74
C GLN A 77 -18.26 7.69 21.89
N HIS A 78 -19.07 6.69 21.55
CA HIS A 78 -20.47 6.88 21.24
C HIS A 78 -21.19 7.03 22.58
N GLU A 79 -20.99 8.16 23.25
CA GLU A 79 -21.97 8.59 24.23
C GLU A 79 -23.16 9.14 23.44
N GLU A 80 -24.20 8.30 23.45
CA GLU A 80 -25.56 8.66 23.14
C GLU A 80 -25.89 10.03 23.74
N SER A 81 -26.10 11.01 22.86
CA SER A 81 -26.97 12.14 23.15
C SER A 81 -28.40 11.58 23.31
N SER A 82 -28.67 11.01 24.47
CA SER A 82 -29.98 10.57 24.91
C SER A 82 -30.08 10.81 26.41
N GLY A 83 -30.58 11.99 26.78
CA GLY A 83 -31.00 12.24 28.15
C GLY A 83 -31.02 13.70 28.55
N LEU A 84 -32.19 14.30 28.33
CA LEU A 84 -32.79 15.46 29.03
C LEU A 84 -32.28 16.87 28.68
#